data_AF-A0AAU5JI64-F1
#
_entry.id   AF-A0AAU5JI64-F1
#
_cell.length_a   1.000
_cell.length_b   1.000
_cell.length_c   1.000
_cell.angle_alpha   90.00
_cell.angle_beta   90.00
_cell.angle_gamma   90.00
#
_symmetry.space_group_name_H-M   'P 1'
#
loop_
_entity.id
_entity.type
_entity.pdbx_description
1 polymer ?
#
loop_
_entity_poly.entity_id
_entity_poly.type
_entity_poly.pdbx_seq_one_letter_code
_entity_poly.pdbx_strand_id
1 'polypeptide(L)'
;MAATALPADAIVQAETNYLPPPPRRGQIAQDWSQVPGAELLYRWVETRFGWRVPVPTAFVPDDPGLYARIDDGRWVAECICGAAWIVSVLDPRFGCAECRRDWVPLIVPDDIAAAEAEALALARRWWFHPDDPRNPAQPVPEAPEVPADPDPDPEEPQP
;
A
#
# COMPACT_ATOMS: atom_id res chain seq x y z
N MET A 1 -13.25 -22.96 8.74
CA MET A 1 -14.23 -21.86 8.84
C MET A 1 -14.59 -21.43 7.44
N ALA A 2 -15.86 -21.21 7.13
CA ALA A 2 -16.26 -20.69 5.83
C ALA A 2 -15.68 -19.27 5.66
N ALA A 3 -15.06 -18.98 4.52
CA ALA A 3 -14.69 -17.61 4.18
C ALA A 3 -15.98 -16.80 4.14
N THR A 4 -16.21 -16.01 5.19
CA THR A 4 -17.31 -15.04 5.17
C THR A 4 -16.91 -14.00 4.14
N ALA A 5 -17.74 -13.79 3.12
CA ALA A 5 -17.48 -12.76 2.13
C ALA A 5 -17.31 -11.43 2.88
N LEU A 6 -16.22 -10.72 2.61
CA LEU A 6 -16.02 -9.37 3.12
C LEU A 6 -17.20 -8.49 2.67
N PRO A 7 -17.63 -7.55 3.50
CA PRO A 7 -18.68 -6.63 3.09
C PRO A 7 -18.18 -5.75 1.92
N ALA A 8 -19.10 -5.24 1.10
CA ALA A 8 -18.76 -4.56 -0.16
C ALA A 8 -17.98 -3.24 0.02
N ASP A 9 -17.98 -2.73 1.25
CA ASP A 9 -17.27 -1.55 1.74
C ASP A 9 -15.94 -1.89 2.45
N ALA A 10 -15.55 -3.15 2.55
CA ALA A 10 -14.23 -3.50 3.07
C ALA A 10 -13.14 -3.31 2.01
N ILE A 11 -12.01 -2.73 2.42
CA ILE A 11 -10.77 -2.73 1.65
C ILE A 11 -10.00 -4.03 1.97
N VAL A 12 -9.59 -4.73 0.93
CA VAL A 12 -8.92 -6.03 1.04
C VAL A 12 -7.46 -5.84 1.45
N GLN A 13 -7.03 -6.63 2.43
CA GLN A 13 -5.65 -6.70 2.94
C GLN A 13 -5.13 -8.14 2.88
N ALA A 14 -3.83 -8.33 3.12
CA ALA A 14 -3.16 -9.63 3.07
C ALA A 14 -3.90 -10.71 3.90
N GLU A 15 -4.32 -10.38 5.11
CA GLU A 15 -5.01 -11.25 6.08
C GLU A 15 -6.33 -11.79 5.54
N THR A 16 -6.99 -11.01 4.69
CA THR A 16 -8.29 -11.35 4.12
C THR A 16 -8.19 -12.00 2.74
N ASN A 17 -7.10 -11.75 2.01
CA ASN A 17 -6.89 -12.26 0.66
C ASN A 17 -6.12 -13.58 0.64
N TYR A 18 -5.04 -13.66 1.42
CA TYR A 18 -4.14 -14.80 1.46
C TYR A 18 -4.60 -15.82 2.48
N LEU A 19 -5.67 -16.52 2.13
CA LEU A 19 -6.28 -17.54 2.96
C LEU A 19 -5.75 -18.94 2.63
N PRO A 20 -5.73 -19.87 3.61
CA PRO A 20 -5.43 -21.26 3.34
C PRO A 20 -6.40 -21.86 2.31
N PRO A 21 -5.95 -22.82 1.49
CA PRO A 21 -6.82 -23.45 0.50
C PRO A 21 -7.96 -24.19 1.21
N PRO A 22 -9.14 -24.32 0.55
CA PRO A 22 -10.23 -25.11 1.08
C PRO A 22 -9.76 -26.55 1.37
N PRO A 23 -10.11 -27.13 2.53
CA PRO A 23 -9.70 -28.49 2.86
C PRO A 23 -10.32 -29.48 1.87
N ARG A 24 -9.53 -30.49 1.48
CA ARG A 24 -10.08 -31.64 0.74
C ARG A 24 -10.97 -32.45 1.67
N ARG A 25 -11.88 -33.24 1.10
CA ARG A 25 -12.76 -34.14 1.86
C ARG A 25 -11.92 -35.01 2.81
N GLY A 26 -12.23 -34.93 4.11
CA GLY A 26 -11.54 -35.70 5.16
C GLY A 26 -10.23 -35.10 5.68
N GLN A 27 -9.81 -33.93 5.19
CA GLN A 27 -8.67 -33.19 5.72
C GLN A 27 -9.11 -32.08 6.68
N ILE A 28 -8.28 -31.83 7.69
CA ILE A 28 -8.44 -30.68 8.58
C ILE A 28 -8.05 -29.42 7.81
N ALA A 29 -8.79 -28.34 8.04
CA ALA A 29 -8.45 -27.03 7.48
C ALA A 29 -7.09 -26.57 8.03
N GLN A 30 -6.21 -26.06 7.15
CA GLN A 30 -4.99 -25.43 7.61
C GLN A 30 -5.33 -24.15 8.38
N ASP A 31 -4.55 -23.87 9.42
CA ASP A 31 -4.66 -22.66 10.21
C ASP A 31 -3.44 -21.77 9.95
N TRP A 32 -3.68 -20.60 9.37
CA TRP A 32 -2.66 -19.59 9.10
C TRP A 32 -2.77 -18.39 10.05
N SER A 33 -3.59 -18.48 11.12
CA SER A 33 -3.80 -17.38 12.07
C SER A 33 -2.53 -16.94 12.82
N GLN A 34 -1.51 -17.80 12.87
CA GLN A 34 -0.22 -17.51 13.52
C GLN A 34 0.83 -16.99 12.53
N VAL A 35 0.51 -16.90 11.23
CA VAL A 35 1.43 -16.39 10.21
C VAL A 35 1.34 -14.86 10.20
N PRO A 36 2.45 -14.12 10.33
CA PRO A 36 2.45 -12.67 10.22
C PRO A 36 1.89 -12.20 8.87
N GLY A 37 1.23 -11.03 8.87
CA GLY A 37 0.52 -10.51 7.69
C GLY A 37 1.39 -10.43 6.44
N ALA A 38 2.62 -9.93 6.55
CA ALA A 38 3.57 -9.83 5.44
C ALA A 38 4.04 -11.20 4.92
N GLU A 39 3.96 -12.25 5.74
CA GLU A 39 4.42 -13.60 5.42
C GLU A 39 3.34 -14.46 4.77
N LEU A 40 2.07 -14.04 4.86
CA LEU A 40 0.95 -14.74 4.24
C LEU A 40 1.10 -14.89 2.72
N LEU A 41 1.66 -13.88 2.04
CA LEU A 41 1.96 -13.94 0.60
C LEU A 41 2.80 -15.16 0.28
N TYR A 42 3.85 -15.42 1.07
CA TYR A 42 4.80 -16.52 0.84
C TYR A 42 4.13 -17.88 1.02
N ARG A 43 3.32 -18.05 2.07
CA ARG A 43 2.50 -19.24 2.28
C ARG A 43 1.51 -19.45 1.13
N TRP A 44 0.92 -18.36 0.66
CA TRP A 44 -0.06 -18.39 -0.41
C TRP A 44 0.56 -18.75 -1.76
N VAL A 45 1.68 -18.15 -2.17
CA VAL A 45 2.34 -18.50 -3.45
C VAL A 45 2.91 -19.92 -3.43
N GLU A 46 3.44 -20.38 -2.29
CA GLU A 46 3.88 -21.77 -2.12
C GLU A 46 2.70 -22.73 -2.34
N THR A 47 1.56 -22.43 -1.71
CA THR A 47 0.38 -23.29 -1.77
C THR A 47 -0.34 -23.22 -3.12
N ARG A 48 -0.42 -22.03 -3.72
CA ARG A 48 -1.20 -21.76 -4.93
C ARG A 48 -0.44 -22.11 -6.20
N PHE A 49 0.85 -21.81 -6.24
CA PHE A 49 1.69 -21.94 -7.43
C PHE A 49 2.82 -22.97 -7.28
N GLY A 50 3.04 -23.52 -6.09
CA GLY A 50 4.15 -24.44 -5.83
C GLY A 50 5.51 -23.73 -5.78
N TRP A 51 5.53 -22.42 -5.58
CA TRP A 51 6.76 -21.63 -5.52
C TRP A 51 7.50 -21.88 -4.22
N ARG A 52 8.74 -22.37 -4.31
CA ARG A 52 9.62 -22.52 -3.14
C ARG A 52 10.41 -21.23 -2.92
N VAL A 53 9.72 -20.21 -2.41
CA VAL A 53 10.33 -18.91 -2.08
C VAL A 53 10.55 -18.85 -0.57
N PRO A 54 11.80 -18.68 -0.10
CA PRO A 54 12.05 -18.50 1.32
C PRO A 54 11.45 -17.18 1.79
N VAL A 55 10.87 -17.19 3.00
CA VAL A 55 10.48 -15.96 3.69
C VAL A 55 11.76 -15.19 4.04
N PRO A 56 11.87 -13.89 3.69
CA PRO A 56 13.03 -13.10 4.06
C PRO A 56 13.21 -13.04 5.58
N THR A 57 14.46 -12.94 6.03
CA THR A 57 14.81 -12.86 7.46
C THR A 57 15.44 -11.53 7.84
N ALA A 58 15.80 -10.72 6.86
CA ALA A 58 16.46 -9.44 7.04
C ALA A 58 15.80 -8.37 6.18
N PHE A 59 16.02 -7.11 6.58
CA PHE A 59 15.70 -5.96 5.74
C PHE A 59 16.87 -5.65 4.83
N VAL A 60 16.55 -5.11 3.64
CA VAL A 60 17.53 -4.46 2.78
C VAL A 60 18.02 -3.20 3.51
N PRO A 61 19.34 -3.07 3.78
CA PRO A 61 19.89 -1.90 4.46
C PRO A 61 19.62 -0.61 3.68
N ASP A 62 19.30 0.46 4.40
CA ASP A 62 19.12 1.83 3.87
C ASP A 62 18.06 1.96 2.75
N ASP A 63 17.20 0.96 2.58
CA ASP A 63 16.14 1.02 1.59
C ASP A 63 15.07 2.03 2.03
N PRO A 64 14.67 2.97 1.15
CA PRO A 64 13.71 4.01 1.51
C PRO A 64 12.30 3.45 1.74
N GLY A 65 12.05 2.19 1.39
CA GLY A 65 10.74 1.57 1.49
C GLY A 65 9.87 1.80 0.27
N LEU A 66 8.65 1.29 0.34
CA LEU A 66 7.65 1.36 -0.72
C LEU A 66 6.34 1.88 -0.15
N TYR A 67 5.75 2.85 -0.84
CA TYR A 67 4.42 3.33 -0.50
C TYR A 67 3.35 2.28 -0.82
N ALA A 68 2.54 2.00 0.20
CA ALA A 68 1.28 1.31 0.03
C ALA A 68 0.26 2.25 -0.65
N ARG A 69 -0.60 1.66 -1.47
CA ARG A 69 -1.71 2.36 -2.13
C ARG A 69 -2.93 1.46 -2.14
N ILE A 70 -4.10 2.02 -2.42
CA ILE A 70 -5.32 1.23 -2.63
C ILE A 70 -5.61 1.19 -4.13
N ASP A 71 -5.53 -0.01 -4.70
CA ASP A 71 -5.87 -0.28 -6.10
C ASP A 71 -7.15 -1.13 -6.16
N ASP A 72 -8.26 -0.51 -6.59
CA ASP A 72 -9.55 -1.20 -6.79
C ASP A 72 -10.04 -1.90 -5.52
N GLY A 73 -9.94 -1.19 -4.39
CA GLY A 73 -10.37 -1.70 -3.09
C GLY A 73 -9.41 -2.70 -2.44
N ARG A 74 -8.14 -2.73 -2.84
CA ARG A 74 -7.11 -3.60 -2.26
C ARG A 74 -5.90 -2.79 -1.85
N TRP A 75 -5.43 -2.97 -0.62
CA TRP A 75 -4.11 -2.47 -0.22
C TRP A 75 -3.03 -3.22 -0.98
N VAL A 76 -2.22 -2.50 -1.75
CA VAL A 76 -1.15 -3.07 -2.56
C VAL A 76 0.14 -2.27 -2.42
N ALA A 77 1.25 -2.93 -2.69
CA ALA A 77 2.52 -2.28 -2.99
C ALA A 77 3.18 -2.95 -4.19
N GLU A 78 3.99 -2.18 -4.90
CA GLU A 78 4.62 -2.60 -6.14
C GLU A 78 6.14 -2.61 -5.96
N CYS A 79 6.72 -3.78 -6.19
CA CYS A 79 8.16 -3.97 -6.17
C CYS A 79 8.82 -3.27 -7.37
N ILE A 80 10.10 -2.91 -7.23
CA ILE A 80 10.93 -2.41 -8.33
C ILE A 80 11.00 -3.34 -9.55
N CYS A 81 10.67 -4.63 -9.40
CA CYS A 81 10.59 -5.57 -10.51
C CYS A 81 9.26 -5.52 -11.27
N GLY A 82 8.34 -4.64 -10.90
CA GLY A 82 6.99 -4.48 -11.49
C GLY A 82 5.94 -5.43 -10.93
N ALA A 83 6.28 -6.33 -10.01
CA ALA A 83 5.30 -7.20 -9.37
C ALA A 83 4.55 -6.41 -8.28
N ALA A 84 3.22 -6.44 -8.32
CA ALA A 84 2.36 -5.87 -7.30
C ALA A 84 1.74 -6.98 -6.44
N TRP A 85 1.76 -6.80 -5.13
CA TRP A 85 1.19 -7.74 -4.16
C TRP A 85 0.24 -7.02 -3.23
N ILE A 86 -0.78 -7.74 -2.74
CA ILE A 86 -1.65 -7.24 -1.68
C ILE A 86 -0.84 -7.28 -0.39
N VAL A 87 -0.93 -6.23 0.42
CA VAL A 87 -0.08 -6.05 1.60
C VAL A 87 -0.89 -6.07 2.89
N SER A 88 -0.21 -6.32 4.00
CA SER A 88 -0.72 -6.06 5.33
C SER A 88 -0.35 -4.63 5.72
N VAL A 89 -1.32 -3.85 6.16
CA VAL A 89 -1.05 -2.53 6.78
C VAL A 89 -0.79 -2.65 8.29
N LEU A 90 -1.05 -3.83 8.87
CA LEU A 90 -0.78 -4.14 10.28
C LEU A 90 0.63 -4.71 10.49
N ASP A 91 1.20 -5.32 9.45
CA ASP A 91 2.59 -5.79 9.40
C ASP A 91 3.31 -5.07 8.24
N PRO A 92 3.87 -3.86 8.46
CA PRO A 92 4.38 -2.97 7.42
C PRO A 92 5.76 -3.39 6.89
N ARG A 93 5.88 -4.67 6.53
CA ARG A 93 7.02 -5.26 5.83
C ARG A 93 6.60 -5.62 4.42
N PHE A 94 7.36 -5.17 3.43
CA PHE A 94 7.17 -5.62 2.06
C PHE A 94 8.33 -6.50 1.62
N GLY A 95 8.00 -7.67 1.07
CA GLY A 95 8.94 -8.56 0.41
C GLY A 95 8.32 -9.05 -0.89
N CYS A 96 9.14 -9.41 -1.87
CA CYS A 96 8.62 -9.78 -3.19
C CYS A 96 8.85 -11.26 -3.46
N ALA A 97 7.78 -12.02 -3.62
CA ALA A 97 7.86 -13.44 -3.98
C ALA A 97 8.37 -13.69 -5.42
N GLU A 98 8.15 -12.74 -6.33
CA GLU A 98 8.53 -12.85 -7.76
C GLU A 98 10.05 -12.78 -7.93
N CYS A 99 10.66 -11.66 -7.57
CA CYS A 99 12.11 -11.44 -7.69
C CYS A 99 12.91 -11.84 -6.44
N ARG A 100 12.22 -12.36 -5.40
CA ARG A 100 12.80 -12.77 -4.11
C ARG A 100 13.52 -11.65 -3.38
N ARG A 101 12.93 -10.45 -3.42
CA ARG A 101 13.43 -9.30 -2.65
C ARG A 101 13.24 -9.55 -1.16
N ASP A 102 14.27 -9.23 -0.38
CA ASP A 102 14.22 -9.21 1.07
C ASP A 102 13.26 -8.12 1.60
N TRP A 103 13.10 -8.02 2.93
CA TRP A 103 12.18 -7.04 3.50
C TRP A 103 12.61 -5.61 3.21
N VAL A 104 11.65 -4.76 2.87
CA VAL A 104 11.79 -3.31 2.89
C VAL A 104 10.66 -2.71 3.70
N PRO A 105 10.82 -1.50 4.27
CA PRO A 105 9.72 -0.82 4.93
C PRO A 105 8.54 -0.64 3.97
N LEU A 106 7.34 -1.01 4.42
CA LEU A 106 6.11 -0.61 3.75
C LEU A 106 5.64 0.70 4.39
N ILE A 107 5.56 1.75 3.60
CA ILE A 107 5.08 3.05 4.05
C ILE A 107 3.57 3.07 3.94
N VAL A 108 2.91 3.09 5.10
CA VAL A 108 1.46 3.15 5.26
C VAL A 108 1.09 4.52 5.85
N PRO A 109 -0.11 5.06 5.57
CA PRO A 109 -0.55 6.30 6.18
C PRO A 109 -0.73 6.14 7.70
N ASP A 110 -0.57 7.22 8.44
CA ASP A 110 -0.80 7.25 9.90
C ASP A 110 -2.26 6.91 10.26
N ASP A 111 -3.22 7.30 9.41
CA ASP A 111 -4.64 6.98 9.55
C ASP A 111 -5.11 6.09 8.41
N ILE A 112 -5.03 4.77 8.64
CA ILE A 112 -5.49 3.74 7.71
C ILE A 112 -6.99 3.86 7.45
N ALA A 113 -7.79 4.15 8.48
CA ALA A 113 -9.25 4.20 8.35
C ALA A 113 -9.70 5.39 7.50
N ALA A 114 -9.03 6.55 7.64
CA ALA A 114 -9.26 7.70 6.77
C ALA A 114 -8.90 7.39 5.32
N ALA A 115 -7.74 6.78 5.06
CA ALA A 115 -7.32 6.39 3.72
C ALA A 115 -8.31 5.38 3.07
N GLU A 116 -8.79 4.39 3.83
CA GLU A 116 -9.81 3.45 3.36
C GLU A 116 -11.14 4.16 3.06
N ALA A 117 -11.59 5.08 3.92
CA ALA A 117 -12.82 5.85 3.71
C ALA A 117 -12.72 6.75 2.47
N GLU A 118 -11.59 7.43 2.26
CA GLU A 118 -11.31 8.21 1.06
C GLU A 118 -11.35 7.33 -0.18
N ALA A 119 -10.67 6.19 -0.15
CA ALA A 119 -10.68 5.24 -1.27
C ALA A 119 -12.09 4.76 -1.59
N LEU A 120 -12.91 4.43 -0.59
CA LEU A 120 -14.29 3.99 -0.79
C LEU A 120 -15.19 5.07 -1.44
N ALA A 121 -14.88 6.35 -1.23
CA ALA A 121 -15.60 7.45 -1.85
C ALA A 121 -15.22 7.66 -3.34
N LEU A 122 -14.10 7.10 -3.80
CA LEU A 122 -13.65 7.21 -5.18
C LEU A 122 -14.33 6.18 -6.09
N ALA A 123 -14.70 6.61 -7.31
CA ALA A 123 -15.38 5.74 -8.28
C ALA A 123 -14.61 4.46 -8.63
N ARG A 124 -13.27 4.52 -8.68
CA ARG A 124 -12.39 3.36 -8.93
C ARG A 124 -11.60 2.90 -7.70
N ARG A 125 -11.86 3.49 -6.53
CA ARG A 125 -11.13 3.22 -5.29
C ARG A 125 -9.61 3.21 -5.47
N TRP A 126 -9.11 4.20 -6.22
CA TRP A 126 -7.69 4.39 -6.53
C TRP A 126 -7.14 5.49 -5.65
N TRP A 127 -6.56 5.10 -4.52
CA TRP A 127 -6.01 6.02 -3.54
C TRP A 127 -4.50 5.84 -3.46
N PHE A 128 -3.77 6.95 -3.43
CA PHE A 128 -2.32 7.00 -3.29
C PHE A 128 -1.97 7.69 -1.99
N HIS A 129 -0.88 7.26 -1.36
CA HIS A 129 -0.30 8.00 -0.25
C HIS A 129 0.02 9.44 -0.69
N PRO A 130 -0.25 10.48 0.13
CA PRO A 130 0.04 11.87 -0.23
C PRO A 130 1.51 12.09 -0.62
N ASP A 131 2.42 11.44 0.10
CA ASP A 131 3.86 11.51 -0.16
C ASP A 131 4.39 10.53 -1.23
N ASP A 132 3.52 9.71 -1.85
CA ASP A 132 3.98 8.81 -2.92
C ASP A 132 4.38 9.67 -4.14
N PRO A 133 5.65 9.62 -4.59
CA PRO A 133 6.09 10.37 -5.76
C PRO A 133 5.37 9.98 -7.06
N ARG A 134 4.68 8.82 -7.06
CA ARG A 134 3.86 8.35 -8.19
C ARG A 134 2.41 8.80 -8.10
N ASN A 135 1.99 9.47 -7.03
CA ASN A 135 0.64 9.98 -6.87
C ASN A 135 0.32 10.94 -8.03
N PRO A 136 -0.67 10.67 -8.89
CA PRO A 136 -0.99 11.53 -10.03
C PRO A 136 -1.61 12.88 -9.62
N ALA A 137 -2.07 13.00 -8.37
CA ALA A 137 -2.73 14.18 -7.82
C ALA A 137 -1.83 14.96 -6.86
N GLN A 138 -0.51 15.06 -7.13
CA GLN A 138 0.38 15.84 -6.26
C GLN A 138 -0.11 17.29 -6.14
N PRO A 139 -0.08 17.87 -4.92
CA PRO A 139 -0.41 19.27 -4.74
C PRO A 139 0.53 20.12 -5.60
N VAL A 140 -0.05 21.02 -6.40
CA VAL A 140 0.74 22.03 -7.12
C VAL A 140 1.39 22.92 -6.06
N PRO A 141 2.72 23.13 -6.09
CA PRO A 141 3.36 24.04 -5.15
C PRO A 141 2.68 25.40 -5.20
N GLU A 142 2.27 25.92 -4.06
CA GLU A 142 1.68 27.25 -3.95
C GLU A 142 2.69 28.24 -4.55
N ALA A 143 2.27 28.98 -5.60
CA ALA A 143 3.16 29.93 -6.25
C ALA A 143 3.64 30.93 -5.19
N PRO A 144 4.94 31.28 -5.15
CA PRO A 144 5.43 32.25 -4.18
C PRO A 144 4.59 33.53 -4.31
N GLU A 145 4.06 34.02 -3.19
CA GLU A 145 3.35 35.29 -3.14
C GLU A 145 4.26 36.35 -3.78
N VAL A 146 3.87 36.82 -4.97
CA VAL A 146 4.55 37.95 -5.59
C VAL A 146 4.39 39.10 -4.60
N PRO A 147 5.48 39.71 -4.09
CA PRO A 147 5.35 40.88 -3.24
C PRO A 147 4.46 41.89 -3.96
N ALA A 148 3.45 42.42 -3.27
CA ALA A 148 2.62 43.48 -3.83
C ALA A 148 3.55 44.58 -4.38
N ASP A 149 3.32 44.99 -5.64
CA ASP A 149 4.05 46.11 -6.24
C ASP A 149 4.05 47.27 -5.24
N PRO A 150 5.20 47.89 -4.94
CA PRO A 150 5.21 49.08 -4.11
C PRO A 150 4.32 50.14 -4.77
N ASP A 151 3.42 50.73 -3.98
CA ASP A 151 2.55 51.83 -4.43
C ASP A 151 3.34 52.88 -5.22
N PRO A 152 2.79 53.43 -6.32
CA PRO A 152 3.49 54.48 -7.06
C PRO A 152 3.75 55.67 -6.14
N ASP A 153 5.02 56.06 -6.02
CA ASP A 153 5.44 57.24 -5.26
C ASP A 153 4.60 58.46 -5.68
N PRO A 154 4.20 59.34 -4.72
CA PRO A 154 3.50 60.57 -5.07
C PRO A 154 4.38 61.43 -5.98
N GLU A 155 3.88 61.73 -7.16
CA GLU A 155 4.51 62.62 -8.13
C GLU A 155 4.67 64.03 -7.50
N GLU A 156 5.88 64.36 -7.03
CA GLU A 156 6.18 65.71 -6.55
C GLU A 156 6.07 66.70 -7.72
N PRO A 157 5.31 67.81 -7.57
CA PRO A 157 5.20 68.80 -8.62
C PRO A 157 6.55 69.50 -8.82
N GLN A 158 7.11 69.37 -10.02
CA GLN A 158 8.35 70.07 -10.40
C GLN A 158 8.13 71.59 -10.49
N PRO A 159 9.12 72.41 -10.09
CA PRO A 159 9.03 73.88 -10.04
C PRO A 159 9.05 74.58 -11.42
#